data_AF-A0AAV7DBE6-F1
#
_entry.id   AF-A0AAV7DBE6-F1
#
_cell.length_a   1.000
_cell.length_b   1.000
_cell.length_c   1.000
_cell.angle_alpha   90.00
_cell.angle_beta   90.00
_cell.angle_gamma   90.00
#
_symmetry.space_group_name_H-M   'P 1'
#
loop_
_entity.id
_entity.type
_entity.pdbx_description
1 polymer ?
#
loop_
_entity_poly.entity_id
_entity_poly.type
_entity_poly.pdbx_seq_one_letter_code
_entity_poly.pdbx_strand_id
1 'polypeptide(L)'
;MKPFRVPRLPLKHGARNLEWSEVVFCWRQLVSSGFHMASLQERSEELATMETINNGKSIFEARVDIEISWQTLEYYAGLAGSMAGQHVQLPGGSFGYTRREPLGVCVGIGAWNYPFQIACWKSGPALAC
;
A
#
# COMPACT_ATOMS: atom_id res chain seq x y z
N MET A 1 22.10 13.66 -16.86
CA MET A 1 20.74 13.10 -16.62
C MET A 1 20.01 14.03 -15.66
N LYS A 2 18.85 14.59 -16.03
CA LYS A 2 18.03 15.39 -15.10
C LYS A 2 17.29 14.43 -14.15
N PRO A 3 17.21 14.72 -12.84
CA PRO A 3 16.44 13.90 -11.92
C PRO A 3 14.95 13.92 -12.30
N PHE A 4 14.35 12.73 -12.35
CA PHE A 4 12.92 12.54 -12.60
C PHE A 4 12.13 13.18 -11.45
N ARG A 5 11.26 14.14 -11.77
CA ARG A 5 10.53 14.95 -10.78
C ARG A 5 9.20 14.27 -10.49
N VAL A 6 9.08 13.64 -9.32
CA VAL A 6 7.87 12.91 -8.90
C VAL A 6 6.72 13.91 -8.60
N PRO A 7 5.46 13.63 -8.97
CA PRO A 7 4.34 14.54 -8.69
C PRO A 7 4.09 14.72 -7.19
N ARG A 8 3.90 15.96 -6.73
CA ARG A 8 3.55 16.26 -5.32
C ARG A 8 2.07 15.96 -5.08
N LEU A 9 1.73 15.21 -4.04
CA LEU A 9 0.33 15.06 -3.63
C LEU A 9 -0.14 16.29 -2.84
N PRO A 10 -1.29 16.88 -3.18
CA PRO A 10 -1.92 17.89 -2.35
C PRO A 10 -2.64 17.20 -1.18
N LEU A 11 -2.11 17.33 0.04
CA LEU A 11 -2.85 16.99 1.26
C LEU A 11 -3.55 18.27 1.77
N LYS A 12 -4.87 18.23 1.92
CA LYS A 12 -5.60 19.29 2.62
C LYS A 12 -5.20 19.24 4.10
N HIS A 13 -4.92 20.41 4.69
CA HIS A 13 -4.54 20.68 6.10
C HIS A 13 -3.04 20.67 6.42
N GLY A 14 -2.38 21.82 6.21
CA GLY A 14 -1.24 22.31 7.01
C GLY A 14 0.08 21.51 7.03
N ALA A 15 0.14 20.31 6.47
CA ALA A 15 1.35 19.51 6.39
C ALA A 15 2.27 20.04 5.28
N ARG A 16 3.58 20.11 5.57
CA ARG A 16 4.63 20.42 4.57
C ARG A 16 4.41 19.58 3.30
N ASN A 17 4.63 20.16 2.12
CA ASN A 17 4.64 19.43 0.85
C ASN A 17 5.77 18.39 0.86
N LEU A 18 5.48 17.16 1.30
CA LEU A 18 6.45 16.07 1.35
C LEU A 18 6.71 15.53 -0.06
N GLU A 19 7.97 15.28 -0.38
CA GLU A 19 8.35 14.54 -1.60
C GLU A 19 8.08 13.04 -1.40
N TRP A 20 7.77 12.28 -2.44
CA TRP A 20 7.39 10.87 -2.28
C TRP A 20 8.46 10.04 -1.54
N SER A 21 9.74 10.39 -1.68
CA SER A 21 10.82 9.77 -0.92
C SER A 21 10.76 10.03 0.60
N GLU A 22 10.18 11.17 1.01
CA GLU A 22 9.92 11.52 2.42
C GLU A 22 8.57 10.96 2.90
N VAL A 23 7.64 10.72 1.95
CA VAL A 23 6.32 10.14 2.20
C VAL A 23 6.40 8.65 2.52
N VAL A 24 7.44 7.90 2.17
CA VAL A 24 7.54 6.47 2.61
C VAL A 24 7.41 6.35 4.14
N PHE A 25 7.97 7.31 4.88
CA PHE A 25 7.82 7.37 6.34
C PHE A 25 6.48 7.97 6.80
N CYS A 26 5.88 8.85 6.00
CA CYS A 26 4.61 9.52 6.33
C CYS A 26 3.36 8.73 5.88
N TRP A 27 3.45 7.89 4.84
CA TRP A 27 2.46 6.91 4.41
C TRP A 27 2.34 5.78 5.44
N ARG A 28 3.47 5.34 6.03
CA ARG A 28 3.49 4.52 7.26
C ARG A 28 2.60 5.13 8.36
N GLN A 29 2.64 6.45 8.56
CA GLN A 29 1.82 7.14 9.55
C GLN A 29 0.37 7.41 9.07
N LEU A 30 0.17 7.69 7.77
CA LEU A 30 -1.11 8.05 7.14
C LEU A 30 -2.05 6.86 6.92
N VAL A 31 -1.51 5.67 6.65
CA VAL A 31 -2.31 4.44 6.62
C VAL A 31 -2.58 3.95 8.05
N SER A 32 -1.61 4.08 8.95
CA SER A 32 -1.82 3.79 10.39
C SER A 32 -2.82 4.73 11.06
N SER A 33 -3.06 5.93 10.52
CA SER A 33 -4.03 6.89 11.08
C SER A 33 -5.47 6.64 10.63
N GLY A 34 -5.74 5.55 9.89
CA GLY A 34 -7.10 5.04 9.67
C GLY A 34 -8.00 5.91 8.76
N PHE A 35 -7.52 7.05 8.24
CA PHE A 35 -8.37 8.02 7.56
C PHE A 35 -8.81 7.58 6.15
N HIS A 36 -7.87 7.10 5.32
CA HIS A 36 -8.21 6.49 4.03
C HIS A 36 -8.93 5.16 4.19
N MET A 37 -8.59 4.48 5.29
CA MET A 37 -9.18 3.21 5.63
C MET A 37 -10.69 3.45 5.92
N ALA A 38 -11.06 4.30 6.87
CA ALA A 38 -12.46 4.60 7.16
C ALA A 38 -13.29 4.96 5.90
N SER A 39 -12.69 5.69 4.94
CA SER A 39 -13.37 6.04 3.69
C SER A 39 -13.70 4.86 2.76
N LEU A 40 -12.91 3.78 2.77
CA LEU A 40 -13.21 2.58 1.97
C LEU A 40 -14.33 1.76 2.63
N GLN A 41 -14.38 1.74 3.97
CA GLN A 41 -15.42 1.05 4.70
C GLN A 41 -16.78 1.75 4.52
N GLU A 42 -16.79 3.09 4.56
CA GLU A 42 -17.98 3.91 4.26
C GLU A 42 -18.51 3.70 2.84
N ARG A 43 -17.63 3.37 1.89
CA ARG A 43 -17.97 3.14 0.47
C ARG A 43 -18.00 1.67 0.09
N SER A 44 -17.92 0.76 1.05
CA SER A 44 -17.81 -0.68 0.80
C SER A 44 -18.96 -1.23 -0.04
N GLU A 45 -20.19 -0.80 0.24
CA GLU A 45 -21.39 -1.22 -0.49
C GLU A 45 -21.43 -0.67 -1.93
N GLU A 46 -21.00 0.58 -2.13
CA GLU A 46 -20.86 1.18 -3.45
C GLU A 46 -19.82 0.41 -4.28
N LEU A 47 -18.66 0.10 -3.69
CA LEU A 47 -17.58 -0.65 -4.32
C LEU A 47 -18.01 -2.08 -4.67
N ALA A 48 -18.72 -2.76 -3.79
CA ALA A 48 -19.23 -4.11 -4.04
C ALA A 48 -20.27 -4.12 -5.18
N THR A 49 -21.13 -3.10 -5.23
CA THR A 49 -22.08 -2.92 -6.35
C THR A 49 -21.34 -2.69 -7.66
N MET A 50 -20.29 -1.87 -7.67
CA MET A 50 -19.48 -1.61 -8.86
C MET A 50 -18.72 -2.85 -9.33
N GLU A 51 -18.16 -3.65 -8.41
CA GLU A 51 -17.52 -4.93 -8.73
C GLU A 51 -18.52 -5.92 -9.36
N THR A 52 -19.73 -5.98 -8.82
CA THR A 52 -20.83 -6.78 -9.36
C THR A 52 -21.17 -6.36 -10.80
N ILE A 53 -21.28 -5.06 -11.06
CA ILE A 53 -21.54 -4.52 -12.41
C ILE A 53 -20.39 -4.82 -13.37
N ASN A 54 -19.15 -4.72 -12.89
CA ASN A 54 -17.96 -4.83 -13.72
C ASN A 54 -17.66 -6.28 -14.15
N ASN A 55 -17.81 -7.25 -13.24
CA ASN A 55 -17.40 -8.63 -13.50
C ASN A 55 -18.57 -9.63 -13.54
N GLY A 56 -19.75 -9.28 -13.01
CA GLY A 56 -20.94 -10.14 -13.00
C GLY A 56 -21.05 -11.11 -11.82
N LYS A 57 -20.15 -11.06 -10.82
CA LYS A 57 -20.21 -11.87 -9.59
C LYS A 57 -21.43 -11.52 -8.75
N SER A 58 -21.81 -12.42 -7.85
CA SER A 58 -22.89 -12.14 -6.91
C SER A 58 -22.50 -10.98 -5.97
N ILE A 59 -23.47 -10.18 -5.54
CA ILE A 59 -23.21 -9.09 -4.57
C ILE A 59 -22.63 -9.60 -3.25
N PHE A 60 -22.97 -10.83 -2.86
CA PHE A 60 -22.39 -11.48 -1.69
C PHE A 60 -20.89 -11.69 -1.87
N GLU A 61 -20.49 -12.27 -3.00
CA GLU A 61 -19.07 -12.47 -3.34
C GLU A 61 -18.33 -11.13 -3.44
N ALA A 62 -18.92 -10.14 -4.12
CA ALA A 62 -18.32 -8.81 -4.23
C ALA A 62 -18.06 -8.15 -2.87
N ARG A 63 -18.99 -8.27 -1.91
CA ARG A 63 -18.80 -7.73 -0.55
C ARG A 63 -17.62 -8.40 0.17
N VAL A 64 -17.52 -9.72 0.05
CA VAL A 64 -16.40 -10.49 0.63
C VAL A 64 -15.07 -10.06 -0.02
N ASP A 65 -15.04 -9.83 -1.32
CA ASP A 65 -13.84 -9.37 -2.02
C ASP A 65 -13.37 -8.01 -1.51
N ILE A 66 -14.29 -7.04 -1.35
CA ILE A 66 -13.97 -5.71 -0.80
C ILE A 66 -13.42 -5.84 0.63
N GLU A 67 -14.02 -6.70 1.45
CA GLU A 67 -13.55 -6.94 2.82
C GLU A 67 -12.15 -7.58 2.86
N ILE A 68 -11.86 -8.57 2.01
CA ILE A 68 -10.52 -9.17 1.93
C ILE A 68 -9.49 -8.16 1.42
N SER A 69 -9.87 -7.36 0.43
CA SER A 69 -9.04 -6.29 -0.13
C SER A 69 -8.63 -5.27 0.94
N TRP A 70 -9.61 -4.90 1.76
CA TRP A 70 -9.42 -4.06 2.93
C TRP A 70 -8.40 -4.65 3.91
N GLN A 71 -8.64 -5.87 4.36
CA GLN A 71 -7.79 -6.56 5.34
C GLN A 71 -6.35 -6.69 4.82
N THR A 72 -6.20 -6.87 3.50
CA THR A 72 -4.88 -6.95 2.88
C THR A 72 -4.12 -5.62 3.00
N LEU A 73 -4.77 -4.49 2.72
CA LEU A 73 -4.15 -3.17 2.86
C LEU A 73 -3.80 -2.89 4.33
N GLU A 74 -4.70 -3.21 5.25
CA GLU A 74 -4.48 -3.05 6.70
C GLU A 74 -3.27 -3.89 7.18
N TYR A 75 -3.20 -5.14 6.73
CA TYR A 75 -2.09 -6.04 7.05
C TYR A 75 -0.74 -5.48 6.58
N TYR A 76 -0.65 -5.04 5.32
CA TYR A 76 0.60 -4.48 4.79
C TYR A 76 0.95 -3.12 5.42
N ALA A 77 -0.05 -2.34 5.82
CA ALA A 77 0.18 -1.11 6.60
C ALA A 77 0.83 -1.41 7.95
N GLY A 78 0.33 -2.41 8.67
CA GLY A 78 0.92 -2.86 9.93
C GLY A 78 2.33 -3.42 9.76
N LEU A 79 2.59 -4.13 8.66
CA LEU A 79 3.93 -4.64 8.33
C LEU A 79 4.92 -3.56 7.91
N ALA A 80 4.45 -2.43 7.35
CA ALA A 80 5.33 -1.42 6.77
C ALA A 80 6.38 -0.93 7.78
N GLY A 81 6.00 -0.76 9.05
CA GLY A 81 6.90 -0.30 10.12
C GLY A 81 7.93 -1.33 10.61
N SER A 82 7.69 -2.64 10.39
CA SER A 82 8.54 -3.72 10.89
C SER A 82 9.58 -4.20 9.88
N MET A 83 9.55 -3.68 8.64
CA MET A 83 10.51 -4.04 7.61
C MET A 83 11.89 -3.41 7.88
N ALA A 84 12.69 -4.13 8.66
CA ALA A 84 14.08 -3.79 8.96
C ALA A 84 15.05 -4.70 8.19
N GLY A 85 16.26 -4.18 8.01
CA GLY A 85 17.41 -5.00 7.61
C GLY A 85 17.93 -5.85 8.77
N GLN A 86 19.01 -6.59 8.52
CA GLN A 86 19.63 -7.47 9.52
C GLN A 86 21.00 -6.93 9.91
N HIS A 87 21.34 -7.10 11.18
CA HIS A 87 22.69 -6.88 11.68
C HIS A 87 23.38 -8.23 11.83
N VAL A 88 24.58 -8.36 11.28
CA VAL A 88 25.36 -9.61 11.27
C VAL A 88 26.72 -9.35 11.91
N GLN A 89 27.01 -10.02 13.02
CA GLN A 89 28.32 -9.96 13.65
C GLN A 89 29.28 -10.87 12.89
N LEU A 90 30.40 -10.31 12.42
CA LEU A 90 31.42 -11.06 11.69
C LEU A 90 32.56 -11.48 12.63
N PRO A 91 33.30 -12.56 12.30
CA PRO A 91 34.49 -12.94 13.04
C PRO A 91 35.53 -11.81 13.06
N GLY A 92 36.25 -11.66 14.17
CA GLY A 92 37.30 -10.63 14.31
C GLY A 92 36.80 -9.23 14.69
N GLY A 93 35.56 -9.10 15.19
CA GLY A 93 35.03 -7.84 15.71
C GLY A 93 34.46 -6.88 14.66
N SER A 94 34.46 -7.29 13.39
CA SER A 94 33.77 -6.56 12.32
C SER A 94 32.26 -6.81 12.38
N PHE A 95 31.46 -5.90 11.83
CA PHE A 95 30.02 -6.08 11.67
C PHE A 95 29.59 -5.78 10.23
N GLY A 96 28.57 -6.49 9.77
CA GLY A 96 27.86 -6.21 8.53
C GLY A 96 26.41 -5.86 8.84
N TYR A 97 25.77 -5.08 7.98
CA TYR A 97 24.34 -4.84 8.06
C TYR A 97 23.73 -4.86 6.66
N THR A 98 22.48 -5.31 6.57
CA THR A 98 21.69 -5.23 5.35
C THR A 98 20.67 -4.11 5.46
N ARG A 99 20.27 -3.54 4.33
CA ARG A 99 19.14 -2.61 4.24
C ARG A 99 18.16 -3.17 3.22
N ARG A 100 16.87 -2.99 3.50
CA ARG A 100 15.82 -3.20 2.52
C ARG A 100 15.50 -1.85 1.90
N GLU A 101 15.69 -1.75 0.59
CA GLU A 101 15.42 -0.53 -0.18
C GLU A 101 14.33 -0.86 -1.20
N PRO A 102 13.34 0.03 -1.41
CA PRO A 102 12.32 -0.17 -2.41
C PRO A 102 12.94 -0.19 -3.80
N LEU A 103 12.40 -1.05 -4.68
CA LEU A 103 12.87 -1.20 -6.06
C LEU A 103 12.58 0.05 -6.92
N GLY A 104 11.71 0.94 -6.47
CA GLY A 104 11.25 2.12 -7.20
C GLY A 104 9.87 1.91 -7.81
N VAL A 105 9.72 2.23 -9.10
CA VAL A 105 8.42 2.16 -9.80
C VAL A 105 8.06 0.71 -10.13
N CYS A 106 6.90 0.28 -9.64
CA CYS A 106 6.36 -1.07 -9.88
C CYS A 106 5.08 -1.01 -10.72
N VAL A 107 4.93 -1.97 -11.65
CA VAL A 107 3.70 -2.14 -12.45
C VAL A 107 3.01 -3.44 -12.05
N GLY A 108 1.75 -3.34 -11.64
CA GLY A 108 0.91 -4.47 -11.28
C GLY A 108 -0.10 -4.79 -12.39
N ILE A 109 0.06 -5.93 -13.07
CA ILE A 109 -0.93 -6.44 -14.05
C ILE A 109 -1.81 -7.47 -13.36
N GLY A 110 -3.12 -7.25 -13.36
CA GLY A 110 -4.12 -8.12 -12.74
C GLY A 110 -5.04 -8.82 -13.73
N ALA A 111 -5.73 -9.86 -13.26
CA ALA A 111 -6.79 -10.54 -13.99
C ALA A 111 -8.17 -9.89 -13.73
N TRP A 112 -9.16 -10.25 -14.54
CA TRP A 112 -10.49 -9.63 -14.55
C TRP A 112 -11.50 -10.26 -13.58
N ASN A 113 -11.17 -11.39 -12.95
CA ASN A 113 -12.07 -12.11 -12.05
C ASN A 113 -12.18 -11.46 -10.65
N TYR A 114 -11.11 -10.82 -10.18
CA TYR A 114 -11.11 -10.08 -8.91
C TYR A 114 -10.38 -8.73 -9.05
N PRO A 115 -10.87 -7.81 -9.90
CA PRO A 115 -10.11 -6.63 -10.29
C PRO A 115 -9.72 -5.74 -9.10
N PHE A 116 -10.69 -5.40 -8.24
CA PHE A 116 -10.40 -4.59 -7.05
C PHE A 116 -9.42 -5.27 -6.08
N GLN A 117 -9.66 -6.54 -5.78
CA GLN A 117 -8.81 -7.31 -4.86
C GLN A 117 -7.39 -7.47 -5.39
N ILE A 118 -7.22 -7.78 -6.67
CA ILE A 118 -5.89 -7.93 -7.27
C ILE A 118 -5.15 -6.58 -7.27
N ALA A 119 -5.86 -5.47 -7.48
CA ALA A 119 -5.27 -4.15 -7.37
C ALA A 119 -4.75 -3.88 -5.95
N CYS A 120 -5.53 -4.21 -4.91
CA CYS A 120 -5.11 -4.10 -3.51
C CYS A 120 -3.94 -5.03 -3.17
N TRP A 121 -3.98 -6.29 -3.63
CA TRP A 121 -2.93 -7.28 -3.39
C TRP A 121 -1.58 -6.92 -4.01
N LYS A 122 -1.59 -6.18 -5.12
CA LYS A 122 -0.36 -5.71 -5.76
C LYS A 122 0.12 -4.38 -5.18
N SER A 123 -0.81 -3.49 -4.86
CA SER A 123 -0.48 -2.16 -4.34
C SER A 123 0.00 -2.22 -2.89
N GLY A 124 -0.61 -3.06 -2.05
CA GLY A 124 -0.27 -3.22 -0.63
C GLY A 124 1.23 -3.44 -0.38
N PRO A 125 1.85 -4.52 -0.88
CA PRO A 125 3.26 -4.77 -0.67
C PRO A 125 4.16 -3.75 -1.37
N ALA A 126 3.77 -3.26 -2.56
CA ALA A 126 4.57 -2.28 -3.30
C ALA A 126 4.66 -0.93 -2.58
N LEU A 127 3.59 -0.53 -1.88
CA LEU A 127 3.55 0.71 -1.11
C LEU A 127 4.15 0.55 0.30
N ALA A 128 4.18 -0.67 0.84
CA ALA A 128 4.75 -0.92 2.16
C ALA A 128 6.28 -0.76 2.20
N CYS A 129 6.97 -1.06 1.08
CA CYS A 129 8.43 -1.02 0.95
C CYS A 129 9.01 0.40 0.92
#